data_AF-A0A934CXG9-F1
#
_entry.id   AF-A0A934CXG9-F1
#
_cell.length_a   1.000
_cell.length_b   1.000
_cell.length_c   1.000
_cell.angle_alpha   90.00
_cell.angle_beta   90.00
_cell.angle_gamma   90.00
#
_symmetry.space_group_name_H-M   'P 1'
#
loop_
_entity.id
_entity.type
_entity.pdbx_description
1 polymer ?
#
loop_
_entity_poly.entity_id
_entity_poly.type
_entity_poly.pdbx_seq_one_letter_code
_entity_poly.pdbx_strand_id
1 'polypeptide(L)' 'MPRTTIDIEAPILKELKLLRKRERRALGKIVSHLLAEALARRKAASSAPPSFTWTAQDMKALVDLSDKEALCAVLDKGKA' A
#
# COMPACT_ATOMS: atom_id res chain seq x y z
N MET A 1 -10.61 -21.51 5.51
CA MET A 1 -10.80 -20.63 4.33
C MET A 1 -12.20 -20.89 3.79
N PRO A 2 -12.94 -19.86 3.37
CA PRO A 2 -14.22 -20.06 2.69
C PRO A 2 -14.01 -20.94 1.44
N ARG A 3 -14.93 -21.87 1.20
CA ARG A 3 -14.98 -22.67 -0.03
C ARG A 3 -16.08 -22.11 -0.91
N THR A 4 -15.69 -21.64 -2.08
CA THR A 4 -16.61 -21.09 -3.07
C THR A 4 -16.46 -21.89 -4.36
N THR A 5 -17.59 -22.27 -4.96
CA THR A 5 -17.61 -22.87 -6.30
C THR A 5 -17.73 -21.75 -7.31
N ILE A 6 -16.77 -21.65 -8.23
CA ILE A 6 -16.76 -20.69 -9.32
C ILE A 6 -16.56 -21.45 -10.62
N ASP A 7 -17.25 -21.03 -11.67
CA ASP A 7 -17.02 -21.55 -13.01
C ASP A 7 -15.76 -20.90 -13.60
N ILE A 8 -14.86 -21.74 -14.13
CA ILE A 8 -13.60 -21.30 -14.73
C ILE A 8 -13.55 -21.86 -16.14
N GLU A 9 -13.26 -21.01 -17.11
CA GLU A 9 -13.12 -21.43 -18.49
C GLU A 9 -12.01 -22.49 -18.65
N ALA A 10 -12.26 -23.46 -19.54
CA ALA A 10 -11.34 -24.56 -19.81
C ALA A 10 -9.88 -24.12 -20.14
N PRO A 11 -9.60 -23.08 -20.95
CA PRO A 11 -8.24 -22.61 -21.18
C PRO A 11 -7.57 -22.13 -19.88
N ILE A 12 -8.25 -21.32 -19.07
CA ILE A 12 -7.73 -20.77 -17.82
C ILE A 12 -7.43 -21.91 -16.83
N LEU A 13 -8.32 -22.90 -16.73
CA LEU A 13 -8.12 -24.06 -15.86
C LEU A 13 -6.89 -24.89 -16.28
N LYS A 14 -6.58 -25.00 -17.59
CA LYS A 14 -5.36 -25.68 -18.06
C LYS A 14 -4.11 -24.94 -17.60
N GLU A 15 -4.07 -23.62 -17.74
CA GLU A 15 -2.93 -22.80 -17.30
C GLU A 15 -2.70 -22.88 -15.79
N LEU A 16 -3.76 -22.79 -14.99
CA LEU A 16 -3.68 -22.92 -13.54
C LEU A 16 -3.14 -24.28 -13.11
N LYS A 17 -3.47 -25.36 -13.83
CA LYS A 17 -2.91 -26.70 -13.58
C LYS A 17 -1.42 -26.79 -13.92
N LEU A 18 -0.96 -26.09 -14.96
CA LEU A 18 0.47 -26.00 -15.29
C LEU A 18 1.24 -25.22 -14.23
N LEU A 19 0.72 -24.07 -13.80
CA LEU A 19 1.29 -23.27 -12.70
C LEU A 19 1.37 -24.08 -11.41
N ARG A 20 0.33 -24.87 -11.10
CA ARG A 20 0.34 -25.79 -9.96
C ARG A 20 1.50 -26.79 -9.99
N LYS A 21 1.79 -27.37 -11.16
CA LYS A 21 2.91 -28.30 -11.34
C LYS A 21 4.26 -27.60 -11.13
N ARG A 22 4.39 -26.37 -11.61
CA ARG A 22 5.61 -25.56 -11.49
C ARG A 22 5.89 -25.12 -10.04
N GLU A 23 4.88 -24.58 -9.36
CA GLU A 23 5.05 -23.98 -8.02
C GLU A 23 4.92 -24.99 -6.87
N ARG A 24 4.42 -26.21 -7.14
CA ARG A 24 4.13 -27.24 -6.12
C ARG A 24 3.23 -26.74 -4.97
N ARG A 25 2.35 -25.77 -5.26
CA ARG A 25 1.38 -25.20 -4.32
C ARG A 25 -0.02 -25.74 -4.57
N ALA A 26 -0.91 -25.63 -3.58
CA ALA A 26 -2.32 -26.00 -3.75
C ALA A 26 -3.00 -25.08 -4.78
N LEU A 27 -3.85 -25.65 -5.66
CA LEU A 27 -4.54 -24.90 -6.72
C LEU A 27 -5.31 -23.70 -6.19
N GLY A 28 -6.05 -23.88 -5.08
CA GLY A 28 -6.82 -22.80 -4.45
C GLY A 28 -5.94 -21.66 -3.91
N LYS A 29 -4.69 -21.94 -3.50
CA LYS A 29 -3.75 -20.90 -3.06
C LYS A 29 -3.23 -20.08 -4.25
N ILE A 30 -2.93 -20.75 -5.36
CA ILE A 30 -2.51 -20.09 -6.60
C ILE A 30 -3.63 -19.18 -7.11
N VAL A 31 -4.86 -19.72 -7.21
CA VAL A 31 -6.04 -18.94 -7.64
C VAL A 31 -6.29 -17.76 -6.71
N SER A 32 -6.25 -17.97 -5.39
CA SER A 32 -6.46 -16.90 -4.41
C SER A 32 -5.42 -15.79 -4.53
N HIS A 33 -4.15 -16.14 -4.82
CA HIS A 33 -3.09 -15.16 -5.00
C HIS A 33 -3.27 -14.35 -6.28
N LEU A 34 -3.46 -15.04 -7.42
CA LEU A 34 -3.66 -14.38 -8.72
C LEU A 34 -4.91 -13.47 -8.70
N LEU A 35 -5.99 -13.92 -8.05
CA LEU A 35 -7.20 -13.14 -7.91
C LEU A 35 -6.97 -11.90 -7.03
N ALA A 36 -6.26 -12.05 -5.91
CA ALA A 36 -5.92 -10.91 -5.04
C ALA A 36 -5.10 -9.86 -5.81
N GLU A 37 -4.12 -10.29 -6.61
CA GLU A 37 -3.30 -9.41 -7.42
C GLU A 37 -4.12 -8.67 -8.49
N ALA A 38 -4.99 -9.40 -9.21
CA ALA A 38 -5.87 -8.80 -10.22
C ALA A 38 -6.83 -7.77 -9.60
N LEU A 39 -7.41 -8.07 -8.43
CA LEU A 39 -8.29 -7.15 -7.70
C LEU A 39 -7.53 -5.92 -7.21
N ALA A 40 -6.30 -6.08 -6.72
CA ALA A 40 -5.45 -4.97 -6.29
C ALA A 40 -5.12 -4.05 -7.48
N ARG A 41 -4.73 -4.61 -8.62
CA ARG A 41 -4.47 -3.84 -9.86
C ARG A 41 -5.73 -3.10 -10.33
N ARG A 42 -6.90 -3.75 -10.29
CA ARG A 42 -8.18 -3.10 -10.65
C ARG A 42 -8.53 -1.97 -9.71
N LYS A 43 -8.33 -2.14 -8.40
CA LYS A 43 -8.56 -1.09 -7.39
C LYS A 43 -7.60 0.09 -7.59
N ALA A 44 -6.33 -0.18 -7.88
CA ALA A 44 -5.35 0.86 -8.16
C ALA A 44 -5.67 1.63 -9.44
N ALA A 45 -6.12 0.95 -10.50
CA ALA A 45 -6.52 1.59 -11.75
C ALA A 45 -7.81 2.42 -11.61
N SER A 46 -8.73 2.00 -10.74
CA SER A 46 -10.00 2.70 -10.51
C SER A 46 -9.90 3.86 -9.50
N SER A 47 -8.87 3.87 -8.65
CA SER A 47 -8.63 4.97 -7.75
C SER A 47 -7.82 6.03 -8.50
N ALA A 48 -8.34 7.25 -8.60
CA ALA A 48 -7.46 8.39 -8.84
C ALA A 48 -6.32 8.33 -7.81
N PRO A 49 -5.06 8.61 -8.19
CA PRO A 49 -4.00 8.75 -7.21
C PRO A 49 -4.48 9.71 -6.13
N PRO A 50 -4.26 9.40 -4.84
CA PRO A 50 -4.69 10.30 -3.78
C PRO A 50 -4.16 11.69 -4.10
N SER A 51 -5.05 12.68 -4.11
CA SER A 51 -4.65 14.06 -4.37
C SER A 51 -3.57 14.41 -3.37
N PHE A 52 -2.37 14.74 -3.87
CA PHE A 52 -1.30 15.22 -3.03
C PHE A 52 -1.83 16.43 -2.25
N THR A 53 -2.00 16.25 -0.94
CA THR A 53 -2.56 17.25 -0.06
C THR A 53 -1.42 17.77 0.77
N TRP A 54 -1.10 19.05 0.60
CA TRP A 54 -0.10 19.71 1.42
C TRP A 54 -0.64 19.84 2.84
N THR A 55 -0.15 19.04 3.77
CA THR A 55 -0.55 19.12 5.17
C THR A 55 0.18 20.30 5.82
N ALA A 56 -0.47 21.46 5.88
CA ALA A 56 -0.03 22.58 6.70
C ALA A 56 -0.78 22.55 8.03
N GLN A 57 -0.05 22.71 9.12
CA GLN A 57 -0.61 22.88 10.46
C GLN A 57 0.09 24.07 11.10
N ASP A 58 -0.68 24.89 11.84
CA ASP A 58 -0.11 26.00 12.60
C ASP A 58 0.93 25.48 13.58
N MET A 59 2.18 25.92 13.38
CA MET A 59 3.32 25.52 14.20
C MET A 59 3.23 26.06 15.64
N LYS A 60 2.36 27.06 15.90
CA LYS A 60 2.23 27.76 17.18
C LYS A 60 3.60 28.14 17.77
N ALA A 61 4.45 28.73 16.91
CA ALA A 61 5.81 29.09 17.28
C ALA A 61 5.81 30.03 18.49
N LEU A 62 6.58 29.68 19.53
CA LEU A 62 6.81 30.54 20.68
C LEU A 62 8.00 31.48 20.48
N VAL A 63 8.68 31.35 19.35
CA VAL A 63 9.90 32.07 18.98
C VAL A 63 9.78 32.49 17.52
N ASP A 64 10.21 33.71 17.20
CA ASP A 64 10.37 34.12 15.81
C ASP A 64 11.53 33.36 15.18
N LEU A 65 11.22 32.55 14.17
CA LEU A 65 12.23 31.77 13.45
C LEU A 65 13.14 32.63 12.56
N SER A 66 12.75 33.88 12.29
CA SER A 66 13.57 34.84 11.54
C SER A 66 14.73 35.37 12.39
N ASP A 67 14.60 35.31 13.72
CA ASP A 67 15.64 35.66 14.66
C ASP A 67 16.50 34.44 14.98
N LYS A 68 17.67 34.41 14.34
CA LYS A 68 18.66 33.35 14.51
C LYS A 68 19.13 33.21 15.96
N GLU A 69 19.31 34.33 16.68
CA GLU A 69 19.84 34.29 18.05
C GLU A 69 18.78 33.74 19.02
N ALA A 70 17.53 34.19 18.89
CA ALA A 70 16.42 33.68 19.68
C ALA A 70 16.17 32.18 19.44
N LEU A 71 16.27 31.72 18.19
CA LEU A 71 16.15 30.31 17.84
C LEU A 71 17.28 29.46 18.42
N CYS A 72 18.53 29.89 18.27
CA CYS A 72 19.69 29.20 18.82
C CYS A 72 19.60 29.06 20.35
N ALA A 73 19.19 30.12 21.05
CA ALA A 73 19.04 30.10 22.50
C ALA A 73 18.00 29.08 23.00
N VAL A 74 16.90 28.86 22.25
CA VAL A 74 15.90 27.84 22.58
C VAL A 74 16.36 26.44 22.24
N LEU A 75 17.06 26.25 21.11
CA LEU A 75 17.64 24.96 20.73
C LEU A 75 18.72 24.49 21.71
N ASP A 76 19.53 25.40 22.26
CA ASP A 76 20.56 25.05 23.25
C ASP A 76 19.95 24.73 24.63
N LYS A 77 18.84 25.37 25.01
CA LYS A 77 18.12 25.05 26.26
C LYS A 77 17.39 23.71 26.23
N GLY A 78 16.94 23.26 25.05
CA GLY A 78 16.21 21.99 24.87
C GLY A 78 17.09 20.74 24.80
N LYS A 79 18.42 20.88 24.91
CA LYS A 79 19.41 19.78 24.80
C LYS A 79 19.79 19.11 26.14
N ALA A 80 19.09 19.42 27.23
CA ALA A 80 19.31 18.86 28.57
C ALA A 80 18.42 17.64 28.84
#